data_AF-A0A0G2IB67-F1
#
_entry.id   AF-A0A0G2IB67-F1
#
_cell.length_a   1.000
_cell.length_b   1.000
_cell.length_c   1.000
_cell.angle_alpha   90.00
_cell.angle_beta   90.00
_cell.angle_gamma   90.00
#
_symmetry.space_group_name_H-M   'P 1'
#
loop_
_entity.id
_entity.type
_entity.pdbx_description
1 polymer ?
#
loop_
_entity_poly.entity_id
_entity_poly.type
_entity_poly.pdbx_seq_one_letter_code
_entity_poly.pdbx_strand_id
1 'polypeptide(L)'
;MSLQALILAGGQSSRMGSRKELLRFTDNSSALYLHLARAMKIACPELDLIHLSLKDLSARSNILQASRKQAENAHVHVHVYSGQLFNNHPNTDSSRDGGADVISHPSSDCDNCDDEDGKGININIRFLYDEPVVENTLPTSSHPAPQTVGNDRKRKPYYGIGPAAGLLAAHNTDPSATWLVVACDFPLLTPRTVRCLQEQHYSNNIGNTSSRQPLLTCYHNAHGHYEPLLAIWTPEALRMLDGNVKQGRTGPRFVIEELRSKGPGALRVLVPQEELWLFNANTIEEWREAVRLFEKGKERRGAGEENVRRN
;
A
#
# COMPACT_ATOMS: atom_id res chain seq x y z
N MET A 1 -15.25 7.80 7.97
CA MET A 1 -14.76 6.91 6.89
C MET A 1 -13.62 6.10 7.48
N SER A 2 -13.60 4.78 7.26
CA SER A 2 -12.47 3.95 7.68
C SER A 2 -11.24 4.28 6.83
N LEU A 3 -10.06 4.32 7.45
CA LEU A 3 -8.79 4.40 6.75
C LEU A 3 -8.35 2.96 6.42
N GLN A 4 -8.14 2.68 5.14
CA GLN A 4 -7.57 1.42 4.67
C GLN A 4 -6.22 1.68 3.99
N ALA A 5 -5.37 0.66 3.94
CA ALA A 5 -4.05 0.76 3.37
C ALA A 5 -3.93 -0.05 2.07
N LEU A 6 -3.24 0.53 1.09
CA LEU A 6 -2.96 -0.07 -0.21
C LEU A 6 -1.50 0.13 -0.57
N ILE A 7 -0.80 -0.98 -0.84
CA ILE A 7 0.50 -1.00 -1.49
C ILE A 7 0.31 -1.37 -2.96
N LEU A 8 0.78 -0.53 -3.88
CA LEU A 8 0.74 -0.81 -5.32
C LEU A 8 2.00 -1.57 -5.75
N ALA A 9 1.86 -2.87 -5.99
CA ALA A 9 2.93 -3.80 -6.38
C ALA A 9 2.62 -4.46 -7.73
N GLY A 10 2.53 -3.64 -8.78
CA GLY A 10 2.21 -4.10 -10.15
C GLY A 10 3.22 -3.65 -11.21
N GLY A 11 4.25 -2.89 -10.82
CA GLY A 11 5.26 -2.38 -11.73
C GLY A 11 6.23 -3.48 -12.17
N GLN A 12 6.15 -3.90 -13.43
CA GLN A 12 7.28 -4.57 -14.08
C GLN A 12 8.41 -3.55 -14.20
N SER A 13 9.49 -3.71 -13.44
CA SER A 13 10.71 -2.99 -13.77
C SER A 13 11.36 -3.71 -14.93
N SER A 14 11.02 -3.30 -16.16
CA SER A 14 11.69 -3.77 -17.38
C SER A 14 13.20 -3.54 -17.35
N ARG A 15 13.68 -2.69 -16.44
CA ARG A 15 15.07 -2.25 -16.30
C ARG A 15 15.87 -2.99 -15.21
N MET A 16 15.21 -3.72 -14.31
CA MET A 16 15.89 -4.41 -13.19
C MET A 16 15.88 -5.94 -13.32
N GLY A 17 15.10 -6.50 -14.26
CA GLY A 17 14.99 -7.95 -14.46
C GLY A 17 14.29 -8.71 -13.32
N SER A 18 13.87 -8.00 -12.27
CA SER A 18 13.22 -8.54 -11.07
C SER A 18 12.04 -7.66 -10.64
N ARG A 19 11.17 -8.25 -9.81
CA ARG A 19 9.99 -7.61 -9.22
C ARG A 19 10.42 -6.66 -8.10
N LYS A 20 10.09 -5.37 -8.20
CA LYS A 20 10.54 -4.35 -7.25
C LYS A 20 10.06 -4.66 -5.83
N GLU A 21 8.82 -5.12 -5.71
CA GLU A 21 8.19 -5.44 -4.43
C GLU A 21 8.94 -6.53 -3.63
N LEU A 22 9.75 -7.35 -4.30
CA LEU A 22 10.53 -8.44 -3.69
C LEU A 22 12.01 -8.09 -3.43
N LEU A 23 12.44 -6.88 -3.80
CA LEU A 23 13.82 -6.44 -3.56
C LEU A 23 14.12 -6.38 -2.06
N ARG A 24 15.38 -6.60 -1.71
CA ARG A 24 15.88 -6.62 -0.34
C ARG A 24 17.11 -5.74 -0.23
N PHE A 25 17.19 -4.96 0.84
CA PHE A 25 18.34 -4.08 1.12
C PHE A 25 19.61 -4.89 1.37
N THR A 26 19.48 -5.95 2.16
CA THR A 26 20.50 -6.95 2.46
C THR A 26 19.89 -8.35 2.41
N ASP A 27 20.70 -9.40 2.36
CA ASP A 27 20.22 -10.79 2.30
C ASP A 27 19.30 -11.16 3.49
N ASN A 28 19.58 -10.57 4.66
CA ASN A 28 18.79 -10.78 5.88
C ASN A 28 17.62 -9.78 6.03
N SER A 29 17.57 -8.74 5.20
CA SER A 29 16.50 -7.74 5.27
C SER A 29 15.18 -8.28 4.71
N SER A 30 14.10 -7.65 5.15
CA SER A 30 12.77 -7.89 4.62
C SER A 30 12.63 -7.53 3.15
N ALA A 31 11.77 -8.25 2.42
CA ALA A 31 11.31 -7.81 1.11
C ALA A 31 10.68 -6.41 1.18
N LEU A 32 10.83 -5.64 0.10
CA LEU A 32 10.44 -4.23 0.05
C LEU A 32 8.96 -4.01 0.39
N TYR A 33 8.03 -4.83 -0.12
CA TYR A 33 6.61 -4.68 0.23
C TYR A 33 6.38 -4.76 1.75
N LEU A 34 7.12 -5.61 2.47
CA LEU A 34 6.98 -5.75 3.91
C LEU A 34 7.65 -4.59 4.65
N HIS A 35 8.77 -4.09 4.12
CA HIS A 35 9.38 -2.87 4.65
C HIS A 35 8.39 -1.70 4.64
N LEU A 36 7.68 -1.52 3.52
CA LEU A 36 6.63 -0.50 3.37
C LEU A 36 5.44 -0.78 4.29
N ALA A 37 4.96 -2.02 4.34
CA ALA A 37 3.85 -2.42 5.21
C ALA A 37 4.16 -2.16 6.70
N ARG A 38 5.40 -2.44 7.14
CA ARG A 38 5.86 -2.15 8.50
C ARG A 38 5.86 -0.64 8.76
N ALA A 39 6.37 0.17 7.83
CA ALA A 39 6.35 1.62 7.96
C ALA A 39 4.92 2.17 8.08
N MET A 40 3.98 1.67 7.27
CA MET A 40 2.57 2.03 7.33
C MET A 40 1.92 1.62 8.66
N LYS A 41 2.16 0.39 9.15
CA LYS A 41 1.60 -0.10 10.42
C LYS A 41 2.15 0.65 11.64
N ILE A 42 3.42 1.03 11.65
CA ILE A 42 4.01 1.86 12.72
C ILE A 42 3.45 3.29 12.69
N ALA A 43 3.21 3.84 11.49
CA ALA A 43 2.65 5.17 11.35
C ALA A 43 1.17 5.23 11.74
N CYS A 44 0.41 4.20 11.37
CA CYS A 44 -1.03 4.07 11.55
C CYS A 44 -1.34 2.72 12.25
N PRO A 45 -1.19 2.63 13.59
CA PRO A 45 -1.40 1.39 14.34
C PRO A 45 -2.81 0.80 14.19
N GLU A 46 -3.80 1.61 13.85
CA GLU A 46 -5.19 1.24 13.59
C GLU A 46 -5.41 0.47 12.27
N LEU A 47 -4.39 0.33 11.42
CA LEU A 47 -4.50 -0.45 10.20
C LEU A 47 -4.57 -1.94 10.51
N ASP A 48 -5.77 -2.51 10.50
CA ASP A 48 -5.98 -3.95 10.71
C ASP A 48 -5.51 -4.80 9.54
N LEU A 49 -5.55 -4.24 8.33
CA LEU A 49 -5.29 -4.93 7.08
C LEU A 49 -4.62 -4.00 6.05
N ILE A 50 -3.58 -4.49 5.40
CA ILE A 50 -2.91 -3.82 4.28
C ILE A 50 -3.20 -4.60 3.00
N HIS A 51 -3.74 -3.94 2.00
CA HIS A 51 -3.97 -4.53 0.68
C HIS A 51 -2.71 -4.42 -0.16
N LEU A 52 -2.31 -5.51 -0.81
CA LEU A 52 -1.20 -5.52 -1.75
C LEU A 52 -1.76 -5.75 -3.16
N SER A 53 -1.78 -4.69 -3.97
CA SER A 53 -2.25 -4.73 -5.35
C SER A 53 -1.23 -5.41 -6.24
N LEU A 54 -1.63 -6.49 -6.90
CA LEU A 54 -0.81 -7.29 -7.80
C LEU A 54 -1.41 -7.32 -9.20
N LYS A 55 -0.55 -7.19 -10.22
CA LYS A 55 -0.98 -7.24 -11.62
C LYS A 55 -1.52 -8.61 -12.03
N ASP A 56 -0.98 -9.68 -11.47
CA ASP A 56 -1.33 -11.06 -11.84
C ASP A 56 -1.07 -12.07 -10.69
N LEU A 57 -1.59 -13.29 -10.87
CA LEU A 57 -1.42 -14.40 -9.93
C LEU A 57 0.02 -14.93 -9.87
N SER A 58 0.86 -14.70 -10.88
CA SER A 58 2.27 -15.15 -10.84
C SER A 58 3.08 -14.41 -9.77
N ALA A 59 2.66 -13.18 -9.44
CA ALA A 59 3.18 -12.39 -8.34
C ALA A 59 3.00 -13.05 -6.98
N ARG A 60 1.83 -13.68 -6.79
CA ARG A 60 1.39 -14.26 -5.53
C ARG A 60 2.36 -15.33 -5.05
N SER A 61 2.72 -16.27 -5.91
CA SER A 61 3.58 -17.41 -5.54
C SER A 61 4.95 -16.96 -5.04
N ASN A 62 5.55 -15.95 -5.70
CA ASN A 62 6.85 -15.42 -5.31
C ASN A 62 6.77 -14.67 -3.97
N ILE A 63 5.69 -13.93 -3.73
CA ILE A 63 5.48 -13.24 -2.46
C ILE A 63 5.28 -14.25 -1.33
N LEU A 64 4.43 -15.26 -1.52
CA LEU A 64 4.21 -16.31 -0.52
C LEU A 64 5.51 -17.06 -0.19
N GLN A 65 6.35 -17.35 -1.20
CA GLN A 65 7.66 -17.96 -0.97
C GLN A 65 8.62 -17.01 -0.23
N ALA A 66 8.64 -15.73 -0.58
CA ALA A 66 9.45 -14.73 0.10
C ALA A 66 9.01 -14.51 1.55
N SER A 67 7.69 -14.54 1.83
CA SER A 67 7.13 -14.48 3.18
C SER A 67 7.53 -15.70 4.02
N ARG A 68 7.51 -16.91 3.44
CA ARG A 68 7.95 -18.15 4.11
C ARG A 68 9.37 -18.03 4.65
N LYS A 69 10.32 -17.70 3.77
CA LYS A 69 11.74 -17.53 4.14
C LYS A 69 12.00 -16.43 5.17
N GLN A 70 11.07 -15.50 5.34
CA GLN A 70 11.26 -14.33 6.18
C GLN A 70 10.58 -14.48 7.54
N ALA A 71 9.46 -15.21 7.61
CA ALA A 71 8.86 -15.65 8.85
C ALA A 71 9.79 -16.57 9.67
N GLU A 72 10.73 -17.24 9.00
CA GLU A 72 11.77 -18.06 9.62
C GLU A 72 12.84 -17.23 10.36
N ASN A 73 12.98 -15.94 10.05
CA ASN A 73 14.13 -15.11 10.48
C ASN A 73 13.76 -13.82 11.24
N ALA A 74 12.48 -13.51 11.54
CA ALA A 74 12.08 -12.17 11.99
C ALA A 74 11.04 -12.09 13.12
N HIS A 75 11.15 -11.02 13.92
CA HIS A 75 10.23 -10.52 14.95
C HIS A 75 8.87 -9.98 14.46
N VAL A 76 8.48 -10.25 13.23
CA VAL A 76 7.27 -9.72 12.61
C VAL A 76 6.37 -10.88 12.22
N HIS A 77 5.16 -10.92 12.79
CA HIS A 77 4.16 -11.90 12.41
C HIS A 77 3.43 -11.39 11.17
N VAL A 78 3.58 -12.10 10.04
CA VAL A 78 2.94 -11.75 8.77
C VAL A 78 1.90 -12.80 8.42
N HIS A 79 0.64 -12.39 8.38
CA HIS A 79 -0.45 -13.24 7.89
C HIS A 79 -0.85 -12.81 6.49
N VAL A 80 -0.69 -13.72 5.54
CA VAL A 80 -1.01 -13.46 4.13
C VAL A 80 -2.30 -14.19 3.76
N TYR A 81 -3.31 -13.42 3.37
CA TYR A 81 -4.62 -13.94 2.99
C TYR A 81 -4.75 -13.98 1.46
N SER A 82 -5.30 -15.08 0.95
CA SER A 82 -5.64 -15.25 -0.46
C SER A 82 -7.11 -15.61 -0.64
N GLY A 83 -7.84 -14.82 -1.42
CA GLY A 83 -9.21 -15.13 -1.84
C GLY A 83 -10.17 -13.94 -1.72
N GLN A 84 -11.17 -13.91 -2.60
CA GLN A 84 -12.38 -13.09 -2.45
C GLN A 84 -13.40 -13.85 -1.58
N LEU A 85 -13.10 -14.05 -0.30
CA LEU A 85 -14.08 -14.59 0.64
C LEU A 85 -13.90 -13.87 1.97
N PHE A 86 -14.58 -12.74 2.13
CA PHE A 86 -15.16 -12.25 3.38
C PHE A 86 -16.04 -11.06 3.01
N ASN A 87 -17.28 -11.34 2.64
CA ASN A 87 -18.34 -10.35 2.74
C ASN A 87 -18.88 -10.40 4.18
N ASN A 88 -18.97 -9.22 4.80
CA ASN A 88 -19.73 -8.84 5.98
C ASN A 88 -19.17 -9.12 7.39
N HIS A 89 -18.92 -7.98 8.07
CA HIS A 89 -19.01 -7.69 9.50
C HIS A 89 -18.02 -8.33 10.50
N PRO A 90 -17.56 -7.54 11.50
CA PRO A 90 -16.74 -8.06 12.60
C PRO A 90 -17.67 -8.60 13.69
N ASN A 91 -17.83 -9.92 13.78
CA ASN A 91 -17.98 -10.54 15.08
C ASN A 91 -17.81 -12.07 15.07
N THR A 92 -17.18 -12.52 16.15
CA THR A 92 -17.23 -13.85 16.77
C THR A 92 -16.57 -15.03 16.06
N ASP A 93 -15.40 -15.35 16.62
CA ASP A 93 -15.10 -16.61 17.29
C ASP A 93 -14.68 -17.85 16.46
N SER A 94 -13.89 -18.63 17.17
CA SER A 94 -12.93 -19.63 16.75
C SER A 94 -13.46 -20.84 15.97
N SER A 95 -12.52 -21.38 15.20
CA SER A 95 -12.33 -22.79 14.82
C SER A 95 -12.98 -23.31 13.53
N ARG A 96 -12.06 -23.76 12.65
CA ARG A 96 -12.23 -24.65 11.49
C ARG A 96 -12.98 -24.07 10.29
N ASP A 97 -12.23 -23.44 9.39
CA ASP A 97 -12.37 -23.76 7.98
C ASP A 97 -11.03 -23.70 7.24
N GLY A 98 -10.81 -24.66 6.34
CA GLY A 98 -9.51 -24.95 5.73
C GLY A 98 -9.21 -24.06 4.51
N GLY A 99 -7.91 -23.81 4.28
CA GLY A 99 -7.41 -23.32 3.00
C GLY A 99 -7.06 -21.84 2.93
N ALA A 100 -6.13 -21.37 3.77
CA ALA A 100 -5.31 -20.21 3.45
C ALA A 100 -3.92 -20.43 4.05
N ASP A 101 -2.86 -20.15 3.29
CA ASP A 101 -1.47 -20.41 3.67
C ASP A 101 -1.06 -19.59 4.93
N VAL A 102 -1.21 -20.17 6.12
CA VAL A 102 -0.82 -19.58 7.42
C VAL A 102 0.59 -20.02 7.79
N ILE A 103 1.41 -19.08 8.30
CA ILE A 103 2.71 -19.37 8.92
C ILE A 103 2.76 -18.69 10.28
N SER A 104 3.27 -19.39 11.30
CA SER A 104 3.36 -18.88 12.68
C SER A 104 4.52 -19.55 13.40
N HIS A 105 5.45 -18.79 13.99
CA HIS A 105 6.37 -19.23 15.06
C HIS A 105 6.82 -18.04 15.92
N PRO A 106 7.11 -18.23 17.23
CA PRO A 106 7.56 -17.17 18.13
C PRO A 106 9.08 -17.17 18.44
N SER A 107 9.59 -15.96 18.73
CA SER A 107 10.72 -15.57 19.62
C SER A 107 12.15 -15.34 19.05
N SER A 108 12.82 -14.35 19.68
CA SER A 108 14.23 -13.79 19.64
C SER A 108 14.91 -13.69 18.25
N ASP A 109 15.21 -12.54 17.61
CA ASP A 109 15.81 -11.28 18.09
C ASP A 109 15.45 -10.02 17.26
N CYS A 110 15.56 -8.84 17.88
CA CYS A 110 15.03 -7.56 17.41
C CYS A 110 16.00 -6.76 16.53
N ASP A 111 15.59 -6.52 15.29
CA ASP A 111 16.20 -5.50 14.42
C ASP A 111 15.16 -4.40 14.10
N ASN A 112 15.47 -3.18 14.55
CA ASN A 112 14.80 -1.89 14.29
C ASN A 112 13.42 -1.65 14.92
N CYS A 113 13.42 -1.11 16.14
CA CYS A 113 12.53 -0.04 16.58
C CYS A 113 12.98 0.44 17.97
N ASP A 114 12.82 1.74 18.25
CA ASP A 114 12.80 2.33 19.60
C ASP A 114 11.57 1.81 20.39
N ASP A 115 11.31 0.51 20.34
CA ASP A 115 10.24 -0.15 21.07
C ASP A 115 10.82 -0.56 22.44
N GLU A 116 10.69 0.33 23.43
CA GLU A 116 10.89 -0.03 24.84
C GLU A 116 9.89 -1.11 25.32
N ASP A 117 8.85 -1.38 24.52
CA ASP A 117 7.91 -2.47 24.72
C ASP A 117 8.15 -3.56 23.67
N GLY A 118 8.84 -4.66 24.02
CA GLY A 118 9.14 -5.82 23.15
C GLY A 118 7.91 -6.61 22.63
N LYS A 119 6.89 -5.92 22.10
CA LYS A 119 5.65 -6.46 21.57
C LYS A 119 5.77 -6.55 20.05
N GLY A 120 5.89 -7.77 19.52
CA GLY A 120 6.00 -8.01 18.08
C GLY A 120 4.89 -7.31 17.27
N ILE A 121 5.25 -6.78 16.10
CA ILE A 121 4.31 -6.11 15.19
C ILE A 121 3.60 -7.17 14.35
N ASN A 122 2.27 -7.17 14.39
CA ASN A 122 1.44 -8.02 13.53
C ASN A 122 1.01 -7.26 12.27
N ILE A 123 1.28 -7.85 11.09
CA ILE A 123 0.96 -7.29 9.78
C ILE A 123 0.09 -8.30 9.02
N ASN A 124 -1.15 -7.91 8.75
CA ASN A 124 -2.06 -8.66 7.90
C ASN A 124 -2.02 -8.12 6.47
N ILE A 125 -1.80 -8.99 5.50
CA ILE A 125 -1.73 -8.62 4.08
C ILE A 125 -2.78 -9.38 3.30
N ARG A 126 -3.64 -8.66 2.57
CA ARG A 126 -4.58 -9.24 1.60
C ARG A 126 -4.17 -8.90 0.19
N PHE A 127 -4.07 -9.90 -0.67
CA PHE A 127 -3.84 -9.64 -2.09
C PHE A 127 -5.09 -9.05 -2.74
N LEU A 128 -4.86 -8.00 -3.51
CA LEU A 128 -5.85 -7.35 -4.35
C LEU A 128 -5.37 -7.47 -5.80
N TYR A 129 -6.25 -7.81 -6.71
CA TYR A 129 -5.92 -7.96 -8.13
C TYR A 129 -6.64 -6.89 -8.93
N ASP A 130 -5.99 -6.43 -9.99
CA ASP A 130 -6.56 -5.43 -10.92
C ASP A 130 -7.88 -5.91 -11.55
N GLU A 131 -8.09 -7.23 -11.64
CA GLU A 131 -9.31 -7.88 -12.08
C GLU A 131 -9.92 -8.76 -10.97
N PRO A 132 -11.25 -8.84 -10.86
CA PRO A 132 -11.88 -9.91 -10.10
C PRO A 132 -11.48 -11.26 -10.74
N VAL A 133 -10.87 -12.14 -9.95
CA VAL A 133 -10.52 -13.48 -10.39
C VAL A 133 -11.83 -14.23 -10.63
N VAL A 134 -12.21 -14.40 -11.90
CA VAL A 134 -13.31 -15.29 -12.27
C VAL A 134 -12.79 -16.71 -12.08
N GLU A 135 -13.05 -17.29 -10.91
CA GLU A 135 -12.82 -18.71 -10.70
C GLU A 135 -13.81 -19.44 -11.60
N ASN A 136 -13.31 -20.19 -12.58
CA ASN A 136 -14.11 -21.09 -13.40
C ASN A 136 -14.73 -22.13 -12.47
N THR A 137 -15.92 -21.86 -11.98
CA THR A 137 -16.78 -22.87 -11.39
C THR A 137 -17.06 -23.89 -12.49
N LEU A 138 -16.57 -25.11 -12.29
CA LEU A 138 -16.96 -26.28 -13.06
C LEU A 138 -18.50 -26.28 -13.18
N PRO A 139 -19.08 -26.56 -14.36
CA PRO A 139 -20.53 -26.56 -14.51
C PRO A 139 -21.10 -27.74 -13.70
N THR A 140 -21.59 -27.48 -12.50
CA THR A 140 -22.49 -28.39 -11.80
C THR A 140 -23.83 -28.34 -12.51
N SER A 141 -24.19 -29.49 -13.07
CA SER A 141 -25.37 -29.73 -13.87
C SER A 141 -26.68 -29.42 -13.12
N SER A 142 -27.67 -28.99 -13.91
CA SER A 142 -29.12 -29.09 -13.73
C SER A 142 -29.78 -28.28 -12.61
N HIS A 143 -30.16 -27.02 -12.90
CA HIS A 143 -31.50 -26.47 -12.62
C HIS A 143 -31.75 -25.22 -13.51
N PRO A 144 -32.99 -24.95 -13.98
CA PRO A 144 -33.26 -23.85 -14.91
C PRO A 144 -33.28 -22.50 -14.17
N ALA A 145 -32.60 -21.52 -14.76
CA ALA A 145 -32.44 -20.17 -14.22
C ALA A 145 -33.74 -19.35 -14.21
N PRO A 146 -34.01 -18.53 -13.18
CA PRO A 146 -34.94 -17.42 -13.30
C PRO A 146 -34.30 -16.32 -14.14
N GLN A 147 -35.02 -15.87 -15.17
CA GLN A 147 -34.63 -14.74 -16.00
C GLN A 147 -34.81 -13.44 -15.21
N THR A 148 -33.72 -12.76 -14.88
CA THR A 148 -33.75 -11.32 -14.57
C THR A 148 -32.69 -10.60 -15.41
N VAL A 149 -33.20 -9.67 -16.20
CA VAL A 149 -32.52 -8.80 -17.15
C VAL A 149 -31.81 -7.70 -16.37
N GLY A 150 -30.48 -7.62 -16.51
CA GLY A 150 -29.63 -6.55 -15.98
C GLY A 150 -28.32 -6.52 -16.78
N ASN A 151 -28.24 -5.58 -17.72
CA ASN A 151 -27.27 -5.56 -18.82
C ASN A 151 -25.89 -4.99 -18.39
N ASP A 152 -25.23 -5.61 -17.41
CA ASP A 152 -23.97 -5.08 -16.81
C ASP A 152 -22.71 -5.90 -17.21
N ARG A 153 -22.68 -6.43 -18.44
CA ARG A 153 -21.68 -7.44 -18.87
C ARG A 153 -20.62 -6.96 -19.88
N LYS A 154 -20.22 -5.68 -19.86
CA LYS A 154 -19.03 -5.21 -20.64
C LYS A 154 -18.23 -4.12 -19.93
N ARG A 155 -17.75 -4.36 -18.70
CA ARG A 155 -16.58 -3.60 -18.22
C ARG A 155 -15.35 -4.17 -18.94
N LYS A 156 -14.66 -3.33 -19.73
CA LYS A 156 -13.38 -3.72 -20.33
C LYS A 156 -12.40 -4.00 -19.18
N PRO A 157 -11.54 -5.03 -19.29
CA PRO A 157 -10.52 -5.27 -18.29
C PRO A 157 -9.65 -4.02 -18.11
N TYR A 158 -9.30 -3.68 -16.88
CA TYR A 158 -8.35 -2.65 -16.44
C TYR A 158 -6.90 -2.95 -16.90
N TYR A 159 -6.72 -3.71 -17.98
CA TYR A 159 -5.41 -3.97 -18.55
C TYR A 159 -4.85 -2.70 -19.21
N GLY A 160 -3.67 -2.28 -18.77
CA GLY A 160 -2.93 -1.18 -19.40
C GLY A 160 -3.30 0.23 -18.90
N ILE A 161 -4.09 0.36 -17.82
CA ILE A 161 -4.38 1.69 -17.22
C ILE A 161 -3.39 2.09 -16.12
N GLY A 162 -2.36 1.28 -15.89
CA GLY A 162 -1.27 1.57 -14.94
C GLY A 162 -1.75 1.56 -13.48
N PRO A 163 -1.16 2.40 -12.60
CA PRO A 163 -1.50 2.46 -11.17
C PRO A 163 -2.98 2.71 -10.86
N ALA A 164 -3.74 3.27 -11.82
CA ALA A 164 -5.18 3.46 -11.65
C ALA A 164 -5.94 2.13 -11.53
N ALA A 165 -5.43 1.02 -12.07
CA ALA A 165 -6.05 -0.29 -11.93
C ALA A 165 -6.13 -0.70 -10.45
N GLY A 166 -5.00 -0.65 -9.74
CA GLY A 166 -4.95 -0.98 -8.31
C GLY A 166 -5.76 -0.03 -7.44
N LEU A 167 -5.73 1.28 -7.74
CA LEU A 167 -6.56 2.28 -7.04
C LEU A 167 -8.06 2.01 -7.21
N LEU A 168 -8.51 1.67 -8.42
CA LEU A 168 -9.91 1.37 -8.70
C LEU A 168 -10.32 0.00 -8.19
N ALA A 169 -9.43 -0.99 -8.20
CA ALA A 169 -9.68 -2.28 -7.54
C ALA A 169 -9.90 -2.11 -6.03
N ALA A 170 -9.11 -1.23 -5.38
CA ALA A 170 -9.28 -0.91 -3.98
C ALA A 170 -10.60 -0.18 -3.74
N HIS A 171 -10.90 0.84 -4.56
CA HIS A 171 -12.18 1.54 -4.51
C HIS A 171 -13.39 0.62 -4.70
N ASN A 172 -13.31 -0.36 -5.60
CA ASN A 172 -14.37 -1.33 -5.84
C ASN A 172 -14.54 -2.30 -4.65
N THR A 173 -13.46 -2.58 -3.90
CA THR A 173 -13.49 -3.44 -2.71
C THR A 173 -14.20 -2.77 -1.54
N ASP A 174 -13.93 -1.48 -1.32
CA ASP A 174 -14.68 -0.66 -0.36
C ASP A 174 -14.91 0.75 -0.94
N PRO A 175 -16.10 1.01 -1.53
CA PRO A 175 -16.44 2.30 -2.11
C PRO A 175 -16.58 3.44 -1.09
N SER A 176 -16.59 3.13 0.21
CA SER A 176 -16.77 4.08 1.30
C SER A 176 -15.47 4.41 2.06
N ALA A 177 -14.41 3.63 1.84
CA ALA A 177 -13.13 3.78 2.51
C ALA A 177 -12.28 4.93 1.96
N THR A 178 -11.55 5.56 2.87
CA THR A 178 -10.41 6.42 2.53
C THR A 178 -9.15 5.54 2.47
N TRP A 179 -8.33 5.73 1.45
CA TRP A 179 -7.19 4.85 1.17
C TRP A 179 -5.86 5.59 1.37
N LEU A 180 -5.02 5.10 2.29
CA LEU A 180 -3.59 5.41 2.33
C LEU A 180 -2.89 4.54 1.28
N VAL A 181 -2.35 5.21 0.26
CA VAL A 181 -1.74 4.58 -0.92
C VAL A 181 -0.23 4.80 -0.90
N VAL A 182 0.52 3.72 -1.08
CA VAL A 182 1.97 3.71 -1.22
C VAL A 182 2.37 2.83 -2.40
N ALA A 183 3.12 3.35 -3.38
CA ALA A 183 3.72 2.50 -4.42
C ALA A 183 4.99 1.79 -3.94
N CYS A 184 5.28 0.64 -4.55
CA CYS A 184 6.45 -0.16 -4.18
C CYS A 184 7.79 0.42 -4.65
N ASP A 185 7.82 1.64 -5.20
CA ASP A 185 9.02 2.31 -5.68
C ASP A 185 9.56 3.37 -4.70
N PHE A 186 9.04 3.44 -3.46
CA PHE A 186 9.53 4.31 -2.38
C PHE A 186 10.39 3.53 -1.35
N PRO A 187 11.60 3.05 -1.70
CA PRO A 187 12.39 2.18 -0.83
C PRO A 187 12.69 2.77 0.55
N LEU A 188 12.89 4.08 0.63
CA LEU A 188 13.29 4.77 1.86
C LEU A 188 12.11 5.34 2.66
N LEU A 189 10.88 4.88 2.40
CA LEU A 189 9.70 5.33 3.12
C LEU A 189 9.84 5.07 4.62
N THR A 190 9.58 6.09 5.44
CA THR A 190 9.63 5.99 6.90
C THR A 190 8.24 6.11 7.53
N PRO A 191 8.04 5.62 8.77
CA PRO A 191 6.79 5.86 9.50
C PRO A 191 6.47 7.37 9.65
N ARG A 192 7.49 8.22 9.78
CA ARG A 192 7.33 9.67 9.88
C ARG A 192 6.72 10.28 8.62
N THR A 193 7.13 9.79 7.44
CA THR A 193 6.57 10.19 6.14
C THR A 193 5.07 9.90 6.09
N VAL A 194 4.66 8.68 6.47
CA VAL A 194 3.25 8.26 6.44
C VAL A 194 2.41 8.99 7.49
N ARG A 195 2.94 9.14 8.72
CA ARG A 195 2.26 9.84 9.81
C ARG A 195 1.97 11.28 9.45
N CYS A 196 2.92 11.97 8.82
CA CYS A 196 2.73 13.33 8.35
C CYS A 196 1.60 13.43 7.31
N LEU A 197 1.48 12.49 6.36
CA LEU A 197 0.33 12.44 5.44
C LEU A 197 -0.99 12.30 6.19
N GLN A 198 -1.06 11.37 7.15
CA GLN A 198 -2.27 11.10 7.92
C GLN A 198 -2.70 12.31 8.76
N GLU A 199 -1.80 12.84 9.58
CA GLU A 199 -2.04 14.00 10.44
C GLU A 199 -2.52 15.19 9.61
N GLN A 200 -1.86 15.44 8.48
CA GLN A 200 -2.25 16.54 7.61
C GLN A 200 -3.57 16.26 6.90
N HIS A 201 -3.90 15.03 6.52
CA HIS A 201 -5.19 14.76 5.90
C HIS A 201 -6.37 14.99 6.87
N TYR A 202 -6.23 14.56 8.12
CA TYR A 202 -7.29 14.66 9.13
C TYR A 202 -7.26 15.93 9.98
N SER A 203 -6.23 16.77 9.85
CA SER A 203 -6.16 18.04 10.56
C SER A 203 -7.19 19.05 10.03
N ASN A 204 -8.03 19.52 10.95
CA ASN A 204 -8.98 20.62 10.73
C ASN A 204 -8.32 22.01 10.77
N ASN A 205 -7.01 22.09 11.03
CA ASN A 205 -6.27 23.34 11.12
C ASN A 205 -5.76 23.75 9.74
N ILE A 206 -6.56 24.55 9.03
CA ILE A 206 -6.14 25.22 7.80
C ILE A 206 -6.23 26.72 8.07
N GLY A 207 -5.11 27.42 7.94
CA GLY A 207 -5.11 28.88 7.95
C GLY A 207 -6.13 29.43 6.95
N ASN A 208 -7.11 30.18 7.46
CA ASN A 208 -8.07 31.02 6.73
C ASN A 208 -8.81 30.43 5.50
N THR A 209 -8.83 29.12 5.25
CA THR A 209 -9.61 28.52 4.16
C THR A 209 -10.23 27.17 4.52
N SER A 210 -11.57 27.13 4.47
CA SER A 210 -12.50 25.98 4.49
C SER A 210 -12.30 24.88 5.55
N SER A 211 -13.30 24.72 6.42
CA SER A 211 -13.45 23.65 7.44
C SER A 211 -13.66 22.22 6.89
N ARG A 212 -13.36 21.96 5.61
CA ARG A 212 -13.64 20.70 4.93
C ARG A 212 -12.37 19.86 4.78
N GLN A 213 -12.47 18.56 5.06
CA GLN A 213 -11.39 17.61 4.80
C GLN A 213 -11.01 17.59 3.31
N PRO A 214 -9.70 17.50 2.97
CA PRO A 214 -9.26 17.43 1.60
C PRO A 214 -9.71 16.11 0.94
N LEU A 215 -9.97 16.16 -0.37
CA LEU A 215 -10.32 14.96 -1.13
C LEU A 215 -9.08 14.09 -1.41
N LEU A 216 -7.91 14.73 -1.49
CA LEU A 216 -6.63 14.08 -1.69
C LEU A 216 -5.55 14.83 -0.92
N THR A 217 -4.70 14.10 -0.19
CA THR A 217 -3.48 14.64 0.42
C THR A 217 -2.27 13.92 -0.16
N CYS A 218 -1.29 14.65 -0.69
CA CYS A 218 -0.07 14.06 -1.24
C CYS A 218 1.15 14.96 -1.01
N TYR A 219 2.34 14.42 -1.26
CA TYR A 219 3.55 15.23 -1.34
C TYR A 219 3.73 15.87 -2.72
N HIS A 220 4.58 16.89 -2.77
CA HIS A 220 5.29 17.28 -3.97
C HIS A 220 6.79 17.39 -3.71
N ASN A 221 7.60 17.12 -4.73
CA ASN A 221 9.05 17.29 -4.64
C ASN A 221 9.48 18.73 -4.93
N ALA A 222 10.78 19.03 -4.73
CA ALA A 222 11.36 20.35 -4.97
C ALA A 222 11.21 20.84 -6.43
N HIS A 223 10.99 19.93 -7.37
CA HIS A 223 10.74 20.24 -8.78
C HIS A 223 9.26 20.51 -9.09
N GLY A 224 8.38 20.45 -8.09
CA GLY A 224 6.95 20.71 -8.23
C GLY A 224 6.15 19.52 -8.77
N HIS A 225 6.74 18.32 -8.87
CA HIS A 225 5.98 17.12 -9.21
C HIS A 225 5.24 16.58 -7.99
N TYR A 226 3.96 16.27 -8.17
CA TYR A 226 3.13 15.67 -7.13
C TYR A 226 3.27 14.15 -7.10
N GLU A 227 3.14 13.57 -5.91
CA GLU A 227 3.25 12.12 -5.67
C GLU A 227 1.87 11.49 -5.39
N PRO A 228 1.03 11.22 -6.41
CA PRO A 228 -0.30 10.64 -6.22
C PRO A 228 -0.27 9.21 -5.67
N LEU A 229 0.90 8.55 -5.71
CA LEU A 229 1.09 7.17 -5.25
C LEU A 229 1.78 7.09 -3.88
N LEU A 230 1.97 8.23 -3.21
CA LEU A 230 2.30 8.36 -1.81
C LEU A 230 1.33 9.40 -1.21
N ALA A 231 0.10 8.96 -0.97
CA ALA A 231 -1.03 9.86 -0.78
C ALA A 231 -2.19 9.21 -0.02
N ILE A 232 -3.09 10.05 0.51
CA ILE A 232 -4.39 9.63 1.04
C ILE A 232 -5.49 10.06 0.07
N TRP A 233 -6.30 9.08 -0.35
CA TRP A 233 -7.37 9.22 -1.33
C TRP A 233 -8.74 8.99 -0.69
N THR A 234 -9.62 9.99 -0.74
CA THR A 234 -11.02 9.81 -0.32
C THR A 234 -11.83 9.06 -1.38
N PRO A 235 -13.01 8.50 -1.02
CA PRO A 235 -13.96 7.97 -2.00
C PRO A 235 -14.30 8.93 -3.14
N GLU A 236 -14.37 10.23 -2.86
CA GLU A 236 -14.70 11.24 -3.87
C GLU A 236 -13.56 11.42 -4.89
N ALA A 237 -12.31 11.45 -4.44
CA ALA A 237 -11.15 11.50 -5.33
C ALA A 237 -11.02 10.22 -6.19
N LEU A 238 -11.37 9.05 -5.65
CA LEU A 238 -11.38 7.80 -6.41
C LEU A 238 -12.51 7.75 -7.45
N ARG A 239 -13.69 8.32 -7.15
CA ARG A 239 -14.74 8.51 -8.17
C ARG A 239 -14.31 9.44 -9.29
N MET A 240 -13.53 10.49 -8.98
CA MET A 240 -12.93 11.35 -10.00
C MET A 240 -11.94 10.56 -10.87
N LEU A 241 -11.11 9.70 -10.26
CA LEU A 241 -10.22 8.80 -11.01
C LEU A 241 -11.00 7.88 -11.96
N ASP A 242 -12.08 7.25 -11.50
CA ASP A 242 -12.94 6.40 -12.33
C ASP A 242 -13.54 7.18 -13.52
N GLY A 243 -14.02 8.40 -13.28
CA GLY A 243 -14.48 9.32 -14.33
C GLY A 243 -13.40 9.65 -15.36
N ASN A 244 -12.17 9.92 -14.90
CA ASN A 244 -11.02 10.20 -15.78
C ASN A 244 -10.64 8.98 -16.63
N VAL A 245 -10.59 7.79 -16.03
CA VAL A 245 -10.31 6.54 -16.74
C VAL A 245 -11.35 6.26 -17.84
N LYS A 246 -12.65 6.50 -17.56
CA LYS A 246 -13.72 6.37 -18.57
C LYS A 246 -13.55 7.31 -19.77
N GLN A 247 -12.83 8.41 -19.60
CA GLN A 247 -12.48 9.37 -20.65
C GLN A 247 -11.12 9.09 -21.28
N GLY A 248 -10.45 7.99 -20.94
CA GLY A 248 -9.11 7.64 -21.44
C GLY A 248 -7.96 8.34 -20.70
N ARG A 249 -8.24 9.12 -19.67
CA ARG A 249 -7.24 9.78 -18.81
C ARG A 249 -6.89 8.88 -17.63
N THR A 250 -6.01 7.91 -17.86
CA THR A 250 -5.74 6.84 -16.89
C THR A 250 -4.74 7.20 -15.79
N GLY A 251 -3.93 8.25 -15.97
CA GLY A 251 -2.92 8.64 -14.99
C GLY A 251 -3.51 9.28 -13.73
N PRO A 252 -3.17 8.82 -12.50
CA PRO A 252 -3.65 9.43 -11.26
C PRO A 252 -3.38 10.94 -11.12
N ARG A 253 -2.35 11.45 -11.79
CA ARG A 253 -2.04 12.89 -11.88
C ARG A 253 -3.19 13.76 -12.39
N PHE A 254 -4.05 13.23 -13.27
CA PHE A 254 -5.18 13.99 -13.82
C PHE A 254 -6.21 14.36 -12.74
N VAL A 255 -6.31 13.57 -11.67
CA VAL A 255 -7.17 13.92 -10.52
C VAL A 255 -6.59 15.13 -9.78
N ILE A 256 -5.27 15.20 -9.61
CA ILE A 256 -4.60 16.34 -8.98
C ILE A 256 -4.85 17.61 -9.80
N GLU A 257 -4.68 17.55 -11.12
CA GLU A 257 -4.96 18.67 -12.02
C GLU A 257 -6.41 19.18 -11.89
N GLU A 258 -7.38 18.26 -11.85
CA GLU A 258 -8.79 18.62 -11.66
C GLU A 258 -9.06 19.21 -10.27
N LEU A 259 -8.52 18.62 -9.20
CA LEU A 259 -8.70 19.13 -7.83
C LEU A 259 -8.12 20.52 -7.65
N ARG A 260 -6.98 20.83 -8.28
CA ARG A 260 -6.40 22.18 -8.26
C ARG A 260 -7.33 23.22 -8.89
N SER A 261 -8.16 22.83 -9.86
CA SER A 261 -9.14 23.73 -10.49
C SER A 261 -10.42 23.92 -9.67
N LYS A 262 -10.72 23.04 -8.69
CA LYS A 262 -11.96 23.06 -7.88
C LYS A 262 -11.93 24.07 -6.72
N GLY A 263 -10.80 24.74 -6.47
CA GLY A 263 -10.64 25.75 -5.43
C GLY A 263 -9.90 25.25 -4.18
N PRO A 264 -9.70 26.15 -3.19
CA PRO A 264 -8.89 25.86 -2.02
C PRO A 264 -9.52 24.77 -1.13
N GLY A 265 -8.68 23.89 -0.61
CA GLY A 265 -9.08 22.84 0.34
C GLY A 265 -9.39 21.47 -0.27
N ALA A 266 -9.63 21.37 -1.59
CA ALA A 266 -9.90 20.07 -2.23
C ALA A 266 -8.64 19.17 -2.32
N LEU A 267 -7.47 19.78 -2.54
CA LEU A 267 -6.16 19.14 -2.55
C LEU A 267 -5.31 19.69 -1.41
N ARG A 268 -4.72 18.82 -0.60
CA ARG A 268 -3.69 19.19 0.39
C ARG A 268 -2.33 18.71 -0.07
N VAL A 269 -1.39 19.64 -0.21
CA VAL A 269 -0.04 19.37 -0.73
C VAL A 269 0.96 19.59 0.39
N LEU A 270 1.84 18.62 0.59
CA LEU A 270 2.89 18.66 1.60
C LEU A 270 4.26 18.76 0.95
N VAL A 271 5.14 19.56 1.54
CA VAL A 271 6.58 19.55 1.25
C VAL A 271 7.22 18.53 2.20
N PRO A 272 8.03 17.57 1.70
CA PRO A 272 8.72 16.64 2.58
C PRO A 272 9.77 17.39 3.41
N GLN A 273 9.97 16.98 4.67
CA GLN A 273 11.02 17.55 5.51
C GLN A 273 12.43 17.13 5.05
N GLU A 274 12.52 15.96 4.41
CA GLU A 274 13.73 15.42 3.83
C GLU A 274 13.43 14.91 2.43
N GLU A 275 14.24 15.26 1.43
CA GLU A 275 14.03 14.82 0.05
C GLU A 275 14.02 13.29 -0.09
N LEU A 276 14.73 12.60 0.81
CA LEU A 276 14.78 11.14 0.86
C LEU A 276 13.41 10.48 1.05
N TRP A 277 12.42 11.18 1.61
CA TRP A 277 11.06 10.66 1.78
C TRP A 277 10.40 10.33 0.44
N LEU A 278 10.80 11.04 -0.63
CA LEU A 278 10.26 10.88 -1.97
C LEU A 278 11.28 10.21 -2.92
N PHE A 279 12.32 9.57 -2.38
CA PHE A 279 13.29 8.87 -3.20
C PHE A 279 12.63 7.69 -3.92
N ASN A 280 12.60 7.72 -5.25
CA ASN A 280 12.09 6.60 -6.05
C ASN A 280 13.19 5.72 -6.63
N ALA A 281 12.96 4.40 -6.60
CA ALA A 281 13.79 3.42 -7.29
C ALA A 281 13.05 2.76 -8.45
N ASN A 282 13.42 3.16 -9.66
CA ASN A 282 12.95 2.66 -10.95
C ASN A 282 14.03 1.90 -11.74
N THR A 283 15.31 2.17 -11.49
CA THR A 283 16.46 1.49 -12.08
C THR A 283 17.28 0.73 -11.03
N ILE A 284 18.20 -0.11 -11.49
CA ILE A 284 19.10 -0.84 -10.59
C ILE A 284 20.11 0.09 -9.93
N GLU A 285 20.51 1.17 -10.62
CA GLU A 285 21.39 2.21 -10.09
C GLU A 285 20.70 2.97 -8.95
N GLU A 286 19.44 3.37 -9.14
CA GLU A 286 18.63 4.02 -8.11
C GLU A 286 18.39 3.09 -6.92
N TRP A 287 18.18 1.79 -7.17
CA TRP A 287 18.09 0.80 -6.10
C TRP A 287 19.39 0.68 -5.30
N ARG A 288 20.54 0.59 -5.96
CA ARG A 288 21.86 0.56 -5.28
C ARG A 288 22.10 1.82 -4.46
N GLU A 289 21.68 2.98 -4.95
CA GLU A 289 21.71 4.22 -4.19
C GLU A 289 20.83 4.12 -2.94
N ALA A 290 19.59 3.63 -3.07
CA ALA A 290 18.70 3.41 -1.93
C ALA A 290 19.33 2.48 -0.88
N VAL A 291 20.01 1.40 -1.30
CA VAL A 291 20.73 0.51 -0.37
C VAL A 291 21.82 1.27 0.40
N ARG A 292 22.68 2.03 -0.30
CA ARG A 292 23.73 2.82 0.36
C ARG A 292 23.15 3.84 1.36
N LEU A 293 22.07 4.52 0.98
CA LEU A 293 21.41 5.50 1.85
C LEU A 293 20.78 4.84 3.08
N PHE A 294 20.16 3.67 2.88
CA PHE A 294 19.58 2.88 3.96
C PHE A 294 20.63 2.44 5.00
N GLU A 295 21.78 1.93 4.53
CA GLU A 295 22.89 1.51 5.39
C GLU A 295 23.51 2.68 6.16
N LYS A 296 23.82 3.79 5.46
CA LYS A 296 24.33 5.01 6.09
C LYS A 296 23.37 5.57 7.15
N GLY A 297 22.06 5.43 6.91
CA GLY A 297 21.03 5.78 7.88
C GLY A 297 21.03 4.90 9.12
N LYS A 298 21.40 3.62 9.03
CA LYS A 298 21.56 2.73 10.20
C LYS A 298 22.78 3.11 11.03
N GLU A 299 23.92 3.36 10.39
CA GLU A 299 25.17 3.72 11.07
C GLU A 299 25.01 4.99 11.93
N ARG A 300 24.34 6.02 11.39
CA ARG A 300 24.06 7.26 12.11
C ARG A 300 23.17 7.07 13.35
N ARG A 301 22.25 6.11 13.32
CA ARG A 301 21.36 5.78 14.44
C ARG A 301 22.10 5.00 15.52
N GLY A 302 22.85 3.97 15.14
CA GLY A 302 23.67 3.19 16.07
C GLY A 302 24.73 4.04 16.80
N ALA A 303 25.38 4.97 16.10
CA ALA A 303 26.33 5.90 16.72
C ALA A 303 25.67 6.93 17.66
N GLY A 304 24.39 7.25 17.45
CA GLY A 304 23.60 8.12 18.34
C GLY A 304 23.24 7.42 19.65
N GLU A 305 22.79 6.17 19.58
CA GLU A 305 22.45 5.35 20.76
C GLU A 305 23.68 5.03 21.63
N GLU A 306 24.85 4.79 21.02
CA GLU A 306 26.09 4.54 21.78
C GLU A 306 26.59 5.77 22.54
N ASN A 307 26.33 6.98 22.02
CA ASN A 307 26.65 8.24 22.70
C ASN A 307 25.64 8.59 23.81
N VAL A 308 24.37 8.20 23.66
CA VAL A 308 23.35 8.38 24.72
C VAL A 308 23.57 7.40 25.88
N ARG A 309 24.10 6.19 25.62
CA ARG A 309 24.43 5.21 26.67
C ARG A 309 25.75 5.49 27.42
N ARG A 310 26.57 6.42 26.94
CA ARG A 310 27.86 6.81 27.55
C ARG A 310 27.79 8.08 28.41
N ASN A 311 26.66 8.78 28.42
CA ASN A 311 26.40 9.97 29.24
C ASN A 311 25.34 9.68 30.31
#